data_AF-A0A260PKJ1-F1
#
_entry.id   AF-A0A260PKJ1-F1
#
_cell.length_a   1.000
_cell.length_b   1.000
_cell.length_c   1.000
_cell.angle_alpha   90.00
_cell.angle_beta   90.00
_cell.angle_gamma   90.00
#
_symmetry.space_group_name_H-M   'P 1'
#
loop_
_entity.id
_entity.type
_entity.pdbx_description
1 polymer ?
#
loop_
_entity_poly.entity_id
_entity_poly.type
_entity_poly.pdbx_seq_one_letter_code
_entity_poly.pdbx_strand_id
1 'polypeptide(L)'
;MTSSAQQGLSLEEIRQFAVAASNIGQSVAHFALDTTRFTAIYREPNESSLDEIDRYVGDDGDVVDPLLSSHRLAKFYLISAGDALLSCCELVGRDFPMHVGSGALARVTAEHASKAMFLADPSIGWRLRILRAHALIVASLSEYKSSNELGARQLIAAWQGWRARTSKTFQNLPKQSASSSRKLIESQFKDVLAYDELSRPTHGNAVWLTLSVIQEQKGTNYARVVTLRNLRFALDATLSASRRLCELWALDPADVLAQTNRRLGAGQEGREWSDLLDSCGYVRSTVDYLSQTVTVDSTPDPQPNR
;
A
#
# COMPACT_ATOMS: atom_id res chain seq x y z
N MET A 1 -31.69 36.69 9.90
CA MET A 1 -31.31 35.88 8.73
C MET A 1 -30.24 34.90 9.20
N THR A 2 -30.68 33.75 9.67
CA THR A 2 -29.84 32.68 10.21
C THR A 2 -29.24 31.89 9.06
N SER A 3 -27.90 31.83 9.06
CA SER A 3 -27.09 30.95 8.21
C SER A 3 -27.65 29.53 8.24
N SER A 4 -28.02 29.00 7.07
CA SER A 4 -28.33 27.59 6.88
C SER A 4 -27.03 26.81 7.11
N ALA A 5 -26.86 26.28 8.32
CA ALA A 5 -25.79 25.35 8.63
C ALA A 5 -25.81 24.20 7.62
N GLN A 6 -24.71 24.00 6.90
CA GLN A 6 -24.45 22.77 6.17
C GLN A 6 -24.62 21.62 7.15
N GLN A 7 -25.70 20.85 7.03
CA GLN A 7 -25.90 19.66 7.85
C GLN A 7 -24.82 18.65 7.45
N GLY A 8 -23.78 18.54 8.29
CA GLY A 8 -22.80 17.46 8.20
C GLY A 8 -23.47 16.10 8.42
N LEU A 9 -22.83 15.04 7.94
CA LEU A 9 -23.31 13.67 8.14
C LEU A 9 -23.37 13.35 9.64
N SER A 10 -24.46 12.71 10.06
CA SER A 10 -24.62 12.14 11.40
C SER A 10 -23.58 11.05 11.66
N LEU A 11 -23.36 10.73 12.94
CA LEU A 11 -22.42 9.68 13.34
C LEU A 11 -22.80 8.31 12.76
N GLU A 12 -24.09 8.05 12.61
CA GLU A 12 -24.61 6.81 12.04
C GLU A 12 -24.36 6.74 10.52
N GLU A 13 -24.55 7.83 9.80
CA GLU A 13 -24.21 7.90 8.37
C GLU A 13 -22.70 7.70 8.15
N ILE A 14 -21.85 8.25 9.04
CA ILE A 14 -20.39 8.02 8.98
C ILE A 14 -20.05 6.54 9.23
N ARG A 15 -20.78 5.86 10.12
CA ARG A 15 -20.61 4.42 10.37
C ARG A 15 -21.00 3.59 9.16
N GLN A 16 -22.17 3.86 8.59
CA GLN A 16 -22.64 3.16 7.38
C GLN A 16 -21.67 3.38 6.22
N PHE A 17 -21.17 4.60 6.07
CA PHE A 17 -20.14 4.90 5.09
C PHE A 17 -18.83 4.14 5.36
N ALA A 18 -18.41 4.00 6.62
CA ALA A 18 -17.21 3.23 6.95
C ALA A 18 -17.33 1.75 6.55
N VAL A 19 -18.50 1.13 6.75
CA VAL A 19 -18.79 -0.23 6.27
C VAL A 19 -18.71 -0.30 4.74
N ALA A 20 -19.34 0.64 4.04
CA ALA A 20 -19.29 0.70 2.58
C ALA A 20 -17.86 0.88 2.05
N ALA A 21 -17.09 1.79 2.64
CA ALA A 21 -15.69 2.03 2.30
C ALA A 21 -14.82 0.79 2.56
N SER A 22 -15.06 0.08 3.67
CA SER A 22 -14.39 -1.19 3.97
C SER A 22 -14.70 -2.26 2.93
N ASN A 23 -15.94 -2.43 2.49
CA ASN A 23 -16.31 -3.41 1.46
C ASN A 23 -15.61 -3.10 0.12
N ILE A 24 -15.48 -1.82 -0.23
CA ILE A 24 -14.74 -1.39 -1.42
C ILE A 24 -13.24 -1.68 -1.23
N GLY A 25 -12.67 -1.39 -0.06
CA GLY A 25 -11.28 -1.71 0.26
C GLY A 25 -10.97 -3.22 0.21
N GLN A 26 -11.90 -4.07 0.66
CA GLN A 26 -11.80 -5.53 0.52
C GLN A 26 -11.76 -5.95 -0.95
N SER A 27 -12.59 -5.35 -1.80
CA SER A 27 -12.58 -5.60 -3.24
C SER A 27 -11.20 -5.27 -3.85
N VAL A 28 -10.61 -4.14 -3.47
CA VAL A 28 -9.27 -3.72 -3.91
C VAL A 28 -8.18 -4.66 -3.39
N ALA A 29 -8.26 -5.11 -2.12
CA ALA A 29 -7.33 -6.06 -1.55
C ALA A 29 -7.36 -7.41 -2.29
N HIS A 30 -8.56 -7.92 -2.60
CA HIS A 30 -8.71 -9.15 -3.37
C HIS A 30 -8.23 -9.01 -4.81
N PHE A 31 -8.50 -7.87 -5.45
CA PHE A 31 -7.96 -7.55 -6.77
C PHE A 31 -6.42 -7.55 -6.78
N ALA A 32 -5.78 -6.96 -5.77
CA ALA A 32 -4.33 -6.99 -5.61
C ALA A 32 -3.79 -8.43 -5.51
N LEU A 33 -4.41 -9.25 -4.66
CA LEU A 33 -4.06 -10.66 -4.50
C LEU A 33 -4.22 -11.44 -5.81
N ASP A 34 -5.29 -11.21 -6.56
CA ASP A 34 -5.54 -11.92 -7.80
C ASP A 34 -4.64 -11.44 -8.94
N THR A 35 -4.29 -10.15 -8.99
CA THR A 35 -3.26 -9.62 -9.88
C THR A 35 -1.97 -10.43 -9.73
N THR A 36 -1.56 -10.74 -8.49
CA THR A 36 -0.35 -11.54 -8.24
C THR A 36 -0.44 -13.01 -8.64
N ARG A 37 -1.65 -13.53 -8.82
CA ARG A 37 -1.93 -14.95 -9.11
C ARG A 37 -2.46 -15.18 -10.53
N PHE A 38 -2.76 -14.10 -11.26
CA PHE A 38 -3.42 -14.15 -12.56
C PHE A 38 -2.63 -14.93 -13.61
N THR A 39 -1.31 -14.73 -13.64
CA THR A 39 -0.39 -15.44 -14.53
C THR A 39 0.70 -16.15 -13.72
N ALA A 40 1.05 -17.36 -14.15
CA ALA A 40 2.24 -18.07 -13.69
C ALA A 40 3.52 -17.55 -14.37
N ILE A 41 3.38 -16.86 -15.50
CA ILE A 41 4.47 -16.37 -16.34
C ILE A 41 4.66 -14.88 -16.09
N TYR A 42 5.84 -14.50 -15.59
CA TYR A 42 6.27 -13.11 -15.51
C TYR A 42 6.67 -12.60 -16.89
N ARG A 43 6.40 -11.32 -17.16
CA ARG A 43 6.80 -10.63 -18.39
C ARG A 43 7.58 -9.37 -18.04
N GLU A 44 8.57 -9.04 -18.87
CA GLU A 44 9.33 -7.80 -18.79
C GLU A 44 9.11 -7.00 -20.08
N PRO A 45 8.76 -5.71 -20.00
CA PRO A 45 8.48 -4.90 -21.19
C PRO A 45 9.67 -4.87 -22.16
N ASN A 46 9.37 -5.07 -23.45
CA ASN A 46 10.34 -5.06 -24.56
C ASN A 46 11.38 -6.20 -24.54
N GLU A 47 11.21 -7.20 -23.68
CA GLU A 47 12.12 -8.35 -23.60
C GLU A 47 11.38 -9.65 -23.97
N SER A 48 12.02 -10.50 -24.78
CA SER A 48 11.45 -11.76 -25.25
C SER A 48 11.46 -12.87 -24.19
N SER A 49 12.42 -12.83 -23.27
CA SER A 49 12.62 -13.87 -22.26
C SER A 49 13.32 -13.34 -21.01
N LEU A 50 12.71 -13.57 -19.84
CA LEU A 50 13.37 -13.34 -18.55
C LEU A 50 14.55 -14.30 -18.37
N ASP A 51 14.38 -15.57 -18.76
CA ASP A 51 15.39 -16.62 -18.59
C ASP A 51 16.68 -16.32 -19.38
N GLU A 52 16.59 -15.64 -20.52
CA GLU A 52 17.77 -15.19 -21.28
C GLU A 52 18.56 -14.13 -20.53
N ILE A 53 17.86 -13.18 -19.91
CA ILE A 53 18.48 -12.13 -19.09
C ILE A 53 19.08 -12.74 -17.82
N ASP A 54 18.33 -13.60 -17.14
CA ASP A 54 18.77 -14.26 -15.92
C ASP A 54 19.99 -15.16 -16.17
N ARG A 55 20.04 -15.90 -17.29
CA ARG A 55 21.26 -16.62 -17.70
C ARG A 55 22.45 -15.69 -18.00
N TYR A 56 22.20 -14.45 -18.44
CA TYR A 56 23.26 -13.50 -18.76
C TYR A 56 23.86 -12.83 -17.53
N VAL A 57 23.06 -12.51 -16.50
CA VAL A 57 23.53 -11.78 -15.30
C VAL A 57 23.51 -12.57 -14.01
N GLY A 58 22.86 -13.73 -13.98
CA GLY A 58 22.78 -14.64 -12.84
C GLY A 58 23.99 -15.56 -12.72
N ASP A 59 24.14 -16.18 -11.54
CA ASP A 59 25.15 -17.22 -11.27
C ASP A 59 24.78 -18.03 -10.01
N ASP A 60 25.11 -19.32 -10.00
CA ASP A 60 24.88 -20.24 -8.87
C ASP A 60 25.67 -19.86 -7.61
N GLY A 61 26.78 -19.13 -7.77
CA GLY A 61 27.62 -18.65 -6.68
C GLY A 61 27.04 -17.43 -5.93
N ASP A 62 26.02 -16.77 -6.46
CA ASP A 62 25.35 -15.64 -5.80
C ASP A 62 23.82 -15.61 -6.00
N VAL A 63 23.33 -14.96 -7.05
CA VAL A 63 21.92 -14.78 -7.37
C VAL A 63 21.67 -15.42 -8.73
N VAL A 64 20.96 -16.55 -8.73
CA VAL A 64 20.68 -17.35 -9.93
C VAL A 64 19.78 -16.60 -10.91
N ASP A 65 18.64 -16.10 -10.44
CA ASP A 65 17.63 -15.44 -11.30
C ASP A 65 17.34 -14.01 -10.80
N PRO A 66 18.23 -13.03 -11.01
CA PRO A 66 18.09 -11.69 -10.44
C PRO A 66 16.86 -10.92 -10.96
N LEU A 67 16.50 -11.04 -12.24
CA LEU A 67 15.30 -10.44 -12.82
C LEU A 67 14.06 -11.14 -12.29
N LEU A 68 13.95 -12.46 -12.41
CA LEU A 68 12.83 -13.21 -11.83
C LEU A 68 12.63 -12.90 -10.34
N SER A 69 13.72 -12.81 -9.57
CA SER A 69 13.68 -12.42 -8.17
C SER A 69 13.13 -11.01 -7.95
N SER A 70 13.43 -10.08 -8.86
CA SER A 70 12.87 -8.72 -8.85
C SER A 70 11.36 -8.70 -9.08
N HIS A 71 10.86 -9.51 -10.05
CA HIS A 71 9.42 -9.67 -10.29
C HIS A 71 8.71 -10.34 -9.10
N ARG A 72 9.32 -11.37 -8.53
CA ARG A 72 8.83 -12.04 -7.31
C ARG A 72 8.79 -11.08 -6.12
N LEU A 73 9.80 -10.22 -5.96
CA LEU A 73 9.81 -9.23 -4.88
C LEU A 73 8.69 -8.19 -5.04
N ALA A 74 8.44 -7.69 -6.25
CA ALA A 74 7.30 -6.81 -6.54
C ALA A 74 5.97 -7.50 -6.19
N LYS A 75 5.84 -8.77 -6.58
CA LYS A 75 4.68 -9.63 -6.25
C LYS A 75 4.48 -9.76 -4.74
N PHE A 76 5.53 -10.08 -3.98
CA PHE A 76 5.43 -10.26 -2.54
C PHE A 76 5.04 -8.97 -1.80
N TYR A 77 5.59 -7.82 -2.24
CA TYR A 77 5.15 -6.54 -1.69
C TYR A 77 3.67 -6.26 -2.00
N LEU A 78 3.16 -6.60 -3.19
CA LEU A 78 1.73 -6.43 -3.49
C LEU A 78 0.84 -7.37 -2.68
N ILE A 79 1.22 -8.65 -2.52
CA ILE A 79 0.50 -9.60 -1.64
C ILE A 79 0.41 -9.01 -0.23
N SER A 80 1.55 -8.59 0.32
CA SER A 80 1.60 -8.07 1.68
C SER A 80 0.83 -6.76 1.85
N ALA A 81 0.80 -5.89 0.83
CA ALA A 81 -0.05 -4.70 0.83
C ALA A 81 -1.55 -5.06 0.83
N GLY A 82 -1.95 -6.02 -0.01
CA GLY A 82 -3.33 -6.52 -0.07
C GLY A 82 -3.77 -7.14 1.26
N ASP A 83 -2.94 -7.99 1.86
CA ASP A 83 -3.22 -8.60 3.17
C ASP A 83 -3.39 -7.54 4.27
N ALA A 84 -2.48 -6.55 4.32
CA ALA A 84 -2.58 -5.46 5.29
C ALA A 84 -3.83 -4.58 5.06
N LEU A 85 -4.21 -4.31 3.81
CA LEU A 85 -5.42 -3.57 3.48
C LEU A 85 -6.67 -4.34 3.92
N LEU A 86 -6.71 -5.65 3.67
CA LEU A 86 -7.83 -6.50 4.09
C LEU A 86 -8.03 -6.44 5.60
N SER A 87 -6.95 -6.62 6.38
CA SER A 87 -7.00 -6.47 7.84
C SER A 87 -7.37 -5.04 8.27
N CYS A 88 -6.93 -4.01 7.55
CA CYS A 88 -7.34 -2.63 7.83
C CYS A 88 -8.87 -2.48 7.68
N CYS A 89 -9.45 -3.00 6.59
CA CYS A 89 -10.89 -2.95 6.31
C CYS A 89 -11.71 -3.65 7.41
N GLU A 90 -11.24 -4.79 7.92
CA GLU A 90 -11.87 -5.50 9.04
C GLU A 90 -11.90 -4.69 10.33
N LEU A 91 -10.94 -3.80 10.55
CA LEU A 91 -10.91 -2.92 11.73
C LEU A 91 -11.73 -1.65 11.54
N VAL A 92 -11.75 -1.08 10.32
CA VAL A 92 -12.52 0.13 10.01
C VAL A 92 -14.02 -0.15 9.92
N GLY A 93 -14.42 -1.33 9.44
CA GLY A 93 -15.82 -1.70 9.26
C GLY A 93 -16.56 -2.09 10.56
N ARG A 94 -15.91 -2.00 11.72
CA ARG A 94 -16.51 -2.31 13.03
C ARG A 94 -17.24 -1.09 13.60
N ASP A 95 -18.11 -1.34 14.58
CA ASP A 95 -18.92 -0.31 15.24
C ASP A 95 -18.09 0.79 15.95
N PHE A 96 -16.84 0.46 16.29
CA PHE A 96 -15.87 1.31 16.99
C PHE A 96 -14.59 1.49 16.16
N PRO A 97 -14.11 2.73 15.97
CA PRO A 97 -12.92 2.99 15.19
C PRO A 97 -11.67 2.52 15.94
N MET A 98 -11.08 1.39 15.52
CA MET A 98 -9.79 0.92 16.02
C MET A 98 -8.64 1.75 15.42
N HIS A 99 -8.55 3.03 15.82
CA HIS A 99 -7.72 4.05 15.17
C HIS A 99 -6.23 3.65 15.05
N VAL A 100 -5.63 3.17 16.14
CA VAL A 100 -4.20 2.80 16.15
C VAL A 100 -3.93 1.60 15.26
N GLY A 101 -4.72 0.53 15.40
CA GLY A 101 -4.55 -0.70 14.61
C GLY A 101 -4.78 -0.47 13.12
N SER A 102 -5.87 0.21 12.77
CA SER A 102 -6.18 0.56 11.38
C SER A 102 -5.13 1.48 10.77
N GLY A 103 -4.64 2.48 11.51
CA GLY A 103 -3.55 3.36 11.08
C GLY A 103 -2.24 2.62 10.82
N ALA A 104 -1.85 1.70 11.71
CA ALA A 104 -0.66 0.87 11.52
C ALA A 104 -0.77 -0.03 10.28
N LEU A 105 -1.92 -0.67 10.05
CA LEU A 105 -2.15 -1.51 8.87
C LEU A 105 -2.20 -0.69 7.58
N ALA A 106 -2.84 0.48 7.59
CA ALA A 106 -2.85 1.40 6.46
C ALA A 106 -1.44 1.89 6.12
N ARG A 107 -0.60 2.14 7.13
CA ARG A 107 0.82 2.47 6.93
C ARG A 107 1.57 1.32 6.26
N VAL A 108 1.48 0.11 6.81
CA VAL A 108 2.13 -1.08 6.24
C VAL A 108 1.70 -1.27 4.78
N THR A 109 0.40 -1.13 4.51
CA THR A 109 -0.17 -1.17 3.16
C THR A 109 0.52 -0.17 2.24
N ALA A 110 0.59 1.10 2.61
CA ALA A 110 1.18 2.15 1.79
C ALA A 110 2.69 1.93 1.56
N GLU A 111 3.43 1.51 2.59
CA GLU A 111 4.86 1.24 2.48
C GLU A 111 5.12 0.07 1.51
N HIS A 112 4.38 -1.03 1.65
CA HIS A 112 4.54 -2.21 0.79
C HIS A 112 4.07 -1.93 -0.64
N ALA A 113 2.92 -1.28 -0.81
CA ALA A 113 2.43 -0.84 -2.11
C ALA A 113 3.44 0.07 -2.82
N SER A 114 4.09 0.99 -2.11
CA SER A 114 5.11 1.87 -2.70
C SER A 114 6.35 1.11 -3.19
N LYS A 115 6.79 0.07 -2.46
CA LYS A 115 7.90 -0.80 -2.86
C LYS A 115 7.50 -1.68 -4.06
N ALA A 116 6.27 -2.18 -4.08
CA ALA A 116 5.72 -2.87 -5.26
C ALA A 116 5.73 -1.94 -6.48
N MET A 117 5.21 -0.72 -6.36
CA MET A 117 5.20 0.28 -7.43
C MET A 117 6.59 0.71 -7.91
N PHE A 118 7.56 0.75 -7.00
CA PHE A 118 8.96 1.07 -7.32
C PHE A 118 9.59 -0.02 -8.19
N LEU A 119 9.32 -1.29 -7.87
CA LEU A 119 9.79 -2.43 -8.67
C LEU A 119 8.94 -2.67 -9.91
N ALA A 120 7.67 -2.27 -9.92
CA ALA A 120 6.70 -2.54 -10.97
C ALA A 120 6.53 -1.43 -12.00
N ASP A 121 7.36 -0.40 -11.93
CA ASP A 121 7.35 0.71 -12.88
C ASP A 121 7.60 0.19 -14.32
N PRO A 122 6.63 0.31 -15.25
CA PRO A 122 6.77 -0.22 -16.60
C PRO A 122 7.68 0.64 -17.48
N SER A 123 8.00 1.87 -17.05
CA SER A 123 8.85 2.79 -17.81
C SER A 123 10.33 2.49 -17.69
N ILE A 124 10.73 1.69 -16.69
CA ILE A 124 12.11 1.26 -16.51
C ILE A 124 12.33 -0.09 -17.18
N GLY A 125 13.52 -0.28 -17.76
CA GLY A 125 13.94 -1.59 -18.26
C GLY A 125 14.52 -2.49 -17.16
N TRP A 126 14.72 -3.75 -17.51
CA TRP A 126 15.15 -4.81 -16.58
C TRP A 126 16.40 -4.46 -15.76
N ARG A 127 17.38 -3.78 -16.37
CA ARG A 127 18.63 -3.43 -15.68
C ARG A 127 18.37 -2.58 -14.44
N LEU A 128 17.53 -1.56 -14.59
CA LEU A 128 17.16 -0.70 -13.46
C LEU A 128 16.28 -1.46 -12.46
N ARG A 129 15.40 -2.35 -12.93
CA ARG A 129 14.53 -3.14 -12.05
C ARG A 129 15.33 -4.03 -11.11
N ILE A 130 16.33 -4.73 -11.63
CA ILE A 130 17.24 -5.54 -10.82
C ILE A 130 18.03 -4.66 -9.83
N LEU A 131 18.52 -3.50 -10.27
CA LEU A 131 19.22 -2.57 -9.36
C LEU A 131 18.31 -2.03 -8.26
N ARG A 132 17.02 -1.80 -8.53
CA ARG A 132 16.02 -1.41 -7.53
C ARG A 132 15.79 -2.54 -6.52
N ALA A 133 15.69 -3.80 -6.96
CA ALA A 133 15.56 -4.96 -6.08
C ALA A 133 16.80 -5.12 -5.18
N HIS A 134 18.00 -5.06 -5.76
CA HIS A 134 19.26 -5.05 -5.03
C HIS A 134 19.28 -3.94 -3.96
N ALA A 135 18.87 -2.71 -4.32
CA ALA A 135 18.88 -1.59 -3.38
C ALA A 135 17.96 -1.84 -2.17
N LEU A 136 16.76 -2.40 -2.38
CA LEU A 136 15.83 -2.75 -1.31
C LEU A 136 16.39 -3.86 -0.40
N ILE A 137 16.98 -4.91 -0.99
CA ILE A 137 17.54 -6.03 -0.23
C ILE A 137 18.71 -5.57 0.62
N VAL A 138 19.66 -4.80 0.07
CA VAL A 138 20.82 -4.32 0.83
C VAL A 138 20.44 -3.30 1.90
N ALA A 139 19.41 -2.48 1.66
CA ALA A 139 18.94 -1.52 2.66
C ALA A 139 18.34 -2.19 3.91
N SER A 140 17.85 -3.43 3.80
CA SER A 140 17.31 -4.18 4.94
C SER A 140 18.31 -4.34 6.10
N LEU A 141 19.63 -4.33 5.83
CA LEU A 141 20.68 -4.33 6.88
C LEU A 141 20.59 -3.11 7.81
N SER A 142 20.23 -1.96 7.25
CA SER A 142 20.11 -0.71 8.02
C SER A 142 18.83 -0.68 8.86
N GLU A 143 17.78 -1.37 8.41
CA GLU A 143 16.48 -1.46 9.07
C GLU A 143 16.47 -2.52 10.18
N TYR A 144 17.25 -3.60 10.04
CA TYR A 144 17.27 -4.75 10.97
C TYR A 144 18.69 -5.11 11.44
N LYS A 145 19.43 -4.12 11.96
CA LYS A 145 20.80 -4.31 12.51
C LYS A 145 20.92 -5.40 13.59
N SER A 146 19.81 -5.87 14.16
CA SER A 146 19.73 -6.85 15.25
C SER A 146 19.18 -8.23 14.85
N SER A 147 18.89 -8.51 13.57
CA SER A 147 18.42 -9.84 13.18
C SER A 147 19.57 -10.86 13.19
N ASN A 148 19.40 -11.94 13.96
CA ASN A 148 20.28 -13.11 13.97
C ASN A 148 19.91 -14.15 12.90
N GLU A 149 18.98 -13.80 12.01
CA GLU A 149 18.53 -14.73 10.97
C GLU A 149 19.63 -14.93 9.91
N LEU A 150 20.28 -16.09 9.97
CA LEU A 150 21.38 -16.45 9.08
C LEU A 150 20.96 -16.37 7.60
N GLY A 151 19.74 -16.81 7.28
CA GLY A 151 19.20 -16.78 5.91
C GLY A 151 19.11 -15.36 5.34
N ALA A 152 18.64 -14.39 6.14
CA ALA A 152 18.58 -12.99 5.73
C ALA A 152 19.99 -12.42 5.45
N ARG A 153 20.97 -12.73 6.31
CA ARG A 153 22.36 -12.30 6.12
C ARG A 153 22.98 -12.91 4.86
N GLN A 154 22.72 -14.19 4.60
CA GLN A 154 23.19 -14.89 3.40
C GLN A 154 22.57 -14.31 2.12
N LEU A 155 21.27 -14.03 2.13
CA LEU A 155 20.58 -13.40 1.00
C LEU A 155 21.19 -12.03 0.67
N ILE A 156 21.45 -11.22 1.70
CA ILE A 156 22.05 -9.89 1.49
C ILE A 156 23.48 -10.01 0.94
N ALA A 157 24.28 -10.92 1.52
CA ALA A 157 25.64 -11.17 1.04
C ALA A 157 25.66 -11.64 -0.43
N ALA A 158 24.72 -12.51 -0.82
CA ALA A 158 24.57 -12.96 -2.20
C ALA A 158 24.29 -11.78 -3.15
N TRP A 159 23.33 -10.91 -2.81
CA TRP A 159 23.03 -9.73 -3.63
C TRP A 159 24.19 -8.73 -3.69
N GLN A 160 24.96 -8.58 -2.62
CA GLN A 160 26.19 -7.78 -2.63
C GLN A 160 27.28 -8.38 -3.54
N GLY A 161 27.47 -9.70 -3.48
CA GLY A 161 28.38 -10.45 -4.35
C GLY A 161 28.00 -10.30 -5.83
N TRP A 162 26.72 -10.51 -6.13
CA TRP A 162 26.14 -10.31 -7.46
C TRP A 162 26.43 -8.91 -8.00
N ARG A 163 26.22 -7.87 -7.18
CA ARG A 163 26.45 -6.48 -7.61
C ARG A 163 27.93 -6.20 -7.89
N ALA A 164 28.84 -6.76 -7.08
CA ALA A 164 30.27 -6.61 -7.28
C ALA A 164 30.72 -7.28 -8.59
N ARG A 165 30.29 -8.52 -8.83
CA ARG A 165 30.59 -9.32 -10.03
C ARG A 165 30.08 -8.65 -11.30
N THR A 166 28.83 -8.19 -11.30
CA THR A 166 28.16 -7.62 -12.48
C THR A 166 28.40 -6.12 -12.66
N SER A 167 29.23 -5.49 -11.84
CA SER A 167 29.43 -4.02 -11.80
C SER A 167 29.61 -3.37 -13.18
N LYS A 168 30.40 -3.98 -14.07
CA LYS A 168 30.63 -3.51 -15.46
C LYS A 168 29.36 -3.51 -16.32
N THR A 169 28.51 -4.52 -16.20
CA THR A 169 27.25 -4.66 -16.97
C THR A 169 26.25 -3.53 -16.68
N PHE A 170 26.36 -2.93 -15.50
CA PHE A 170 25.49 -1.85 -15.03
C PHE A 170 26.23 -0.52 -14.90
N GLN A 171 27.34 -0.36 -15.63
CA GLN A 171 28.06 0.90 -15.70
C GLN A 171 27.20 1.96 -16.40
N ASN A 172 27.35 3.24 -16.03
CA ASN A 172 26.62 4.38 -16.60
C ASN A 172 25.10 4.37 -16.39
N LEU A 173 24.55 3.49 -15.56
CA LEU A 173 23.15 3.54 -15.17
C LEU A 173 22.95 4.51 -13.98
N PRO A 174 21.82 5.24 -13.94
CA PRO A 174 21.47 6.07 -12.80
C PRO A 174 21.51 5.29 -11.48
N LYS A 175 22.12 5.88 -10.45
CA LYS A 175 22.18 5.27 -9.12
C LYS A 175 20.76 5.05 -8.59
N GLN A 176 20.44 3.80 -8.29
CA GLN A 176 19.20 3.46 -7.58
C GLN A 176 19.47 3.51 -6.08
N SER A 177 18.70 4.31 -5.35
CA SER A 177 18.67 4.26 -3.89
C SER A 177 17.38 3.58 -3.45
N ALA A 178 17.46 2.71 -2.44
CA ALA A 178 16.29 2.42 -1.61
C ALA A 178 15.97 3.72 -0.86
N SER A 179 15.23 4.60 -1.51
CA SER A 179 14.71 5.78 -0.85
C SER A 179 13.77 5.29 0.26
N SER A 180 13.76 5.98 1.41
CA SER A 180 12.85 5.64 2.51
C SER A 180 11.42 5.47 1.99
N SER A 181 10.61 4.61 2.64
CA SER A 181 9.20 4.41 2.24
C SER A 181 8.47 5.73 2.04
N ARG A 182 8.78 6.73 2.89
CA ARG A 182 8.34 8.12 2.74
C ARG A 182 8.62 8.71 1.36
N LYS A 183 9.88 8.70 0.91
CA LYS A 183 10.28 9.25 -0.39
C LYS A 183 9.67 8.50 -1.57
N LEU A 184 9.54 7.17 -1.46
CA LEU A 184 8.84 6.37 -2.46
C LEU A 184 7.38 6.83 -2.56
N ILE A 185 6.70 6.96 -1.43
CA ILE A 185 5.32 7.42 -1.37
C ILE A 185 5.17 8.84 -1.90
N GLU A 186 6.03 9.78 -1.49
CA GLU A 186 6.04 11.17 -1.99
C GLU A 186 6.24 11.27 -3.50
N SER A 187 7.01 10.35 -4.09
CA SER A 187 7.20 10.30 -5.54
C SER A 187 5.96 9.84 -6.32
N GLN A 188 5.02 9.15 -5.65
CA GLN A 188 3.83 8.56 -6.27
C GLN A 188 2.54 9.31 -5.93
N PHE A 189 2.47 9.88 -4.73
CA PHE A 189 1.29 10.58 -4.23
C PHE A 189 1.64 12.03 -3.91
N LYS A 190 0.83 12.96 -4.42
CA LYS A 190 0.99 14.40 -4.16
C LYS A 190 0.69 14.76 -2.70
N ASP A 191 -0.01 13.89 -1.97
CA ASP A 191 -0.37 14.10 -0.58
C ASP A 191 0.73 13.59 0.36
N VAL A 192 1.77 14.41 0.53
CA VAL A 192 2.90 14.13 1.44
C VAL A 192 2.43 14.02 2.90
N LEU A 193 1.35 14.72 3.25
CA LEU A 193 0.84 14.75 4.61
C LEU A 193 0.16 13.44 4.99
N ALA A 194 -0.49 12.74 4.06
CA ALA A 194 -1.14 11.46 4.31
C ALA A 194 -0.20 10.40 4.92
N TYR A 195 1.07 10.34 4.48
CA TYR A 195 2.04 9.41 5.06
C TYR A 195 2.49 9.80 6.49
N ASP A 196 2.64 11.10 6.73
CA ASP A 196 2.95 11.60 8.08
C ASP A 196 1.75 11.41 9.01
N GLU A 197 0.51 11.48 8.49
CA GLU A 197 -0.71 11.16 9.22
C GLU A 197 -0.74 9.69 9.67
N LEU A 198 -0.42 8.76 8.77
CA LEU A 198 -0.28 7.34 9.06
C LEU A 198 0.81 7.04 10.11
N SER A 199 1.86 7.86 10.16
CA SER A 199 2.98 7.64 11.06
C SER A 199 2.69 7.97 12.52
N ARG A 200 1.76 8.89 12.78
CA ARG A 200 1.44 9.38 14.12
C ARG A 200 0.87 8.31 15.06
N PRO A 201 -0.16 7.53 14.69
CA PRO A 201 -0.69 6.48 15.56
C PRO A 201 0.30 5.31 15.71
N THR A 202 1.04 4.95 14.66
CA THR A 202 1.95 3.79 14.69
C THR A 202 3.12 3.97 15.64
N HIS A 203 3.67 5.17 15.75
CA HIS A 203 4.82 5.47 16.62
C HIS A 203 4.42 5.97 18.00
N GLY A 204 3.14 5.87 18.35
CA GLY A 204 2.63 6.30 19.66
C GLY A 204 2.85 7.79 19.93
N ASN A 205 2.67 8.65 18.91
CA ASN A 205 2.83 10.09 19.11
C ASN A 205 1.80 10.60 20.15
N ALA A 206 2.30 11.10 21.28
CA ALA A 206 1.48 11.48 22.42
C ALA A 206 0.36 12.46 22.07
N VAL A 207 0.62 13.48 21.25
CA VAL A 207 -0.39 14.49 20.87
C VAL A 207 -1.55 13.84 20.12
N TRP A 208 -1.25 12.98 19.15
CA TRP A 208 -2.28 12.35 18.32
C TRP A 208 -3.05 11.26 19.04
N LEU A 209 -2.38 10.51 19.92
CA LEU A 209 -3.05 9.57 20.81
C LEU A 209 -4.00 10.31 21.75
N THR A 210 -3.53 11.38 22.42
CA THR A 210 -4.35 12.19 23.32
C THR A 210 -5.53 12.82 22.59
N LEU A 211 -5.32 13.42 21.41
CA LEU A 211 -6.40 13.96 20.60
C LEU A 211 -7.43 12.87 20.24
N SER A 212 -6.98 11.71 19.75
CA SER A 212 -7.91 10.65 19.34
C SER A 212 -8.76 10.14 20.51
N VAL A 213 -8.14 9.91 21.68
CA VAL A 213 -8.84 9.44 22.88
C VAL A 213 -9.80 10.49 23.43
N ILE A 214 -9.36 11.75 23.57
CA ILE A 214 -10.23 12.83 24.08
C ILE A 214 -11.41 13.05 23.14
N GLN A 215 -11.16 13.10 21.83
CA GLN A 215 -12.21 13.32 20.84
C GLN A 215 -13.21 12.15 20.79
N GLU A 216 -12.75 10.93 21.05
CA GLU A 216 -13.62 9.76 21.25
C GLU A 216 -14.46 9.87 22.53
N GLN A 217 -13.85 10.25 23.66
CA GLN A 217 -14.56 10.48 24.92
C GLN A 217 -15.64 11.57 24.82
N LYS A 218 -15.39 12.61 24.01
CA LYS A 218 -16.35 13.67 23.71
C LYS A 218 -17.44 13.26 22.70
N GLY A 219 -17.38 12.04 22.16
CA GLY A 219 -18.38 11.53 21.21
C GLY A 219 -18.32 12.19 19.83
N THR A 220 -17.20 12.80 19.46
CA THR A 220 -17.02 13.44 18.14
C THR A 220 -16.78 12.40 17.03
N ASN A 221 -16.86 12.84 15.78
CA ASN A 221 -16.55 11.99 14.61
C ASN A 221 -15.05 11.95 14.25
N TYR A 222 -14.19 12.66 14.98
CA TYR A 222 -12.77 12.86 14.64
C TYR A 222 -12.03 11.55 14.36
N ALA A 223 -12.01 10.62 15.32
CA ALA A 223 -11.27 9.35 15.21
C ALA A 223 -11.77 8.48 14.04
N ARG A 224 -13.08 8.56 13.72
CA ARG A 224 -13.67 7.83 12.58
C ARG A 224 -13.19 8.42 11.26
N VAL A 225 -13.25 9.74 11.11
CA VAL A 225 -12.84 10.39 9.86
C VAL A 225 -11.34 10.25 9.62
N VAL A 226 -10.49 10.40 10.64
CA VAL A 226 -9.04 10.15 10.48
C VAL A 226 -8.77 8.69 10.09
N THR A 227 -9.50 7.75 10.68
CA THR A 227 -9.43 6.32 10.28
C THR A 227 -9.83 6.13 8.81
N LEU A 228 -10.86 6.82 8.34
CA LEU A 228 -11.28 6.78 6.94
C LEU A 228 -10.26 7.42 5.97
N ARG A 229 -9.55 8.48 6.39
CA ARG A 229 -8.41 9.04 5.62
C ARG A 229 -7.32 8.00 5.43
N ASN A 230 -6.96 7.31 6.51
CA ASN A 230 -5.95 6.25 6.48
C ASN A 230 -6.36 5.11 5.54
N LEU A 231 -7.62 4.66 5.63
CA LEU A 231 -8.17 3.63 4.75
C LEU A 231 -8.15 4.08 3.29
N ARG A 232 -8.65 5.29 2.99
CA ARG A 232 -8.65 5.86 1.63
C ARG A 232 -7.25 5.84 1.03
N PHE A 233 -6.25 6.30 1.78
CA PHE A 233 -4.88 6.35 1.29
C PHE A 233 -4.30 4.95 1.04
N ALA A 234 -4.52 4.00 1.95
CA ALA A 234 -4.10 2.60 1.79
C ALA A 234 -4.77 1.93 0.57
N LEU A 235 -6.06 2.21 0.35
CA LEU A 235 -6.82 1.77 -0.82
C LEU A 235 -6.22 2.33 -2.11
N ASP A 236 -5.98 3.63 -2.18
CA ASP A 236 -5.39 4.29 -3.36
C ASP A 236 -3.98 3.76 -3.65
N ALA A 237 -3.18 3.52 -2.61
CA ALA A 237 -1.85 2.93 -2.75
C ALA A 237 -1.90 1.51 -3.33
N THR A 238 -2.79 0.67 -2.80
CA THR A 238 -2.94 -0.72 -3.24
C THR A 238 -3.47 -0.82 -4.67
N LEU A 239 -4.47 -0.01 -5.01
CA LEU A 239 -5.01 0.04 -6.36
C LEU A 239 -3.95 0.48 -7.37
N SER A 240 -3.17 1.51 -7.03
CA SER A 240 -2.09 2.02 -7.88
C SER A 240 -0.98 0.98 -8.08
N ALA A 241 -0.60 0.27 -7.00
CA ALA A 241 0.37 -0.82 -7.08
C ALA A 241 -0.11 -1.99 -7.94
N SER A 242 -1.39 -2.37 -7.80
CA SER A 242 -1.99 -3.43 -8.61
C SER A 242 -1.99 -3.08 -10.09
N ARG A 243 -2.40 -1.85 -10.44
CA ARG A 243 -2.39 -1.35 -11.83
C ARG A 243 -1.00 -1.40 -12.44
N ARG A 244 0.04 -0.97 -11.70
CA ARG A 244 1.43 -1.06 -12.19
C ARG A 244 1.89 -2.48 -12.42
N LEU A 245 1.47 -3.42 -11.58
CA LEU A 245 1.79 -4.83 -11.79
C LEU A 245 1.09 -5.38 -13.04
N CYS A 246 -0.17 -4.99 -13.28
CA CYS A 246 -0.85 -5.30 -14.53
C CYS A 246 -0.09 -4.72 -15.74
N GLU A 247 0.32 -3.46 -15.69
CA GLU A 247 1.09 -2.82 -16.76
C GLU A 247 2.43 -3.53 -17.00
N LEU A 248 3.17 -3.86 -15.94
CA LEU A 248 4.45 -4.58 -16.02
C LEU A 248 4.28 -5.93 -16.72
N TRP A 249 3.24 -6.68 -16.37
CA TRP A 249 3.01 -8.03 -16.89
C TRP A 249 2.08 -8.09 -18.09
N ALA A 250 1.72 -6.92 -18.66
CA ALA A 250 0.77 -6.80 -19.76
C ALA A 250 -0.55 -7.54 -19.52
N LEU A 251 -1.09 -7.41 -18.31
CA LEU A 251 -2.40 -7.94 -17.92
C LEU A 251 -3.48 -6.90 -18.14
N ASP A 252 -4.67 -7.36 -18.55
CA ASP A 252 -5.86 -6.52 -18.55
C ASP A 252 -6.46 -6.47 -17.13
N PRO A 253 -6.55 -5.28 -16.49
CA PRO A 253 -7.23 -5.14 -15.20
C PRO A 253 -8.68 -5.63 -15.19
N ALA A 254 -9.40 -5.55 -16.32
CA ALA A 254 -10.77 -6.03 -16.42
C ALA A 254 -10.83 -7.57 -16.29
N ASP A 255 -9.92 -8.28 -16.94
CA ASP A 255 -9.85 -9.75 -16.85
C ASP A 255 -9.47 -10.21 -15.43
N VAL A 256 -8.51 -9.51 -14.81
CA VAL A 256 -8.10 -9.78 -13.42
C VAL A 256 -9.29 -9.58 -12.49
N LEU A 257 -10.04 -8.48 -12.63
CA LEU A 257 -11.22 -8.22 -11.82
C LEU A 257 -12.31 -9.26 -12.05
N ALA A 258 -12.55 -9.67 -13.30
CA ALA A 258 -13.51 -10.73 -13.61
C ALA A 258 -13.13 -12.06 -12.96
N GLN A 259 -11.84 -12.38 -12.84
CA GLN A 259 -11.37 -13.53 -12.06
C GLN A 259 -11.61 -13.33 -10.54
N THR A 260 -11.34 -12.14 -10.01
CA THR A 260 -11.61 -11.81 -8.61
C THR A 260 -13.08 -12.00 -8.27
N ASN A 261 -13.98 -11.44 -9.08
CA ASN A 261 -15.43 -11.52 -8.89
C ASN A 261 -15.91 -12.98 -8.89
N ARG A 262 -15.43 -13.79 -9.84
CA ARG A 262 -15.73 -15.23 -9.89
C ARG A 262 -15.31 -15.97 -8.63
N ARG A 263 -14.18 -15.60 -8.02
CA ARG A 263 -13.68 -16.24 -6.79
C ARG A 263 -14.48 -15.80 -5.55
N LEU A 264 -14.89 -14.54 -5.49
CA LEU A 264 -15.65 -14.00 -4.35
C LEU A 264 -17.11 -14.49 -4.32
N GLY A 265 -17.64 -14.94 -5.46
CA GLY A 265 -18.96 -15.58 -5.53
C GLY A 265 -20.14 -14.60 -5.68
N ALA A 266 -21.34 -15.07 -5.35
CA ALA A 266 -22.60 -14.37 -5.61
C ALA A 266 -22.63 -12.97 -4.99
N GLY A 267 -23.00 -11.95 -5.78
CA GLY A 267 -23.09 -10.54 -5.36
C GLY A 267 -21.98 -9.62 -5.89
N GLN A 268 -20.95 -10.16 -6.55
CA GLN A 268 -19.94 -9.39 -7.29
C GLN A 268 -19.94 -9.71 -8.80
N GLU A 269 -20.86 -10.57 -9.25
CA GLU A 269 -21.01 -10.96 -10.65
C GLU A 269 -21.39 -9.76 -11.52
N GLY A 270 -20.66 -9.55 -12.62
CA GLY A 270 -20.93 -8.47 -13.57
C GLY A 270 -20.34 -7.10 -13.21
N ARG A 271 -19.66 -6.96 -12.06
CA ARG A 271 -18.97 -5.69 -11.72
C ARG A 271 -17.81 -5.44 -12.67
N GLU A 272 -17.85 -4.32 -13.37
CA GLU A 272 -16.82 -3.90 -14.31
C GLU A 272 -15.67 -3.17 -13.61
N TRP A 273 -14.55 -3.02 -14.32
CA TRP A 273 -13.39 -2.29 -13.83
C TRP A 273 -13.73 -0.81 -13.55
N SER A 274 -14.53 -0.19 -14.42
CA SER A 274 -15.12 1.13 -14.23
C SER A 274 -15.87 1.25 -12.89
N ASP A 275 -16.72 0.28 -12.56
CA ASP A 275 -17.50 0.29 -11.32
C ASP A 275 -16.60 0.28 -10.08
N LEU A 276 -15.50 -0.48 -10.11
CA LEU A 276 -14.52 -0.48 -9.02
C LEU A 276 -13.83 0.89 -8.91
N LEU A 277 -13.43 1.49 -10.03
CA LEU A 277 -12.81 2.82 -10.03
C LEU A 277 -13.76 3.91 -9.52
N ASP A 278 -15.03 3.86 -9.92
CA ASP A 278 -16.08 4.79 -9.48
C ASP A 278 -16.37 4.62 -8.00
N SER A 279 -16.41 3.37 -7.51
CA SER A 279 -16.52 3.07 -6.08
C SER A 279 -15.35 3.65 -5.27
N CYS A 280 -14.12 3.51 -5.76
CA CYS A 280 -12.96 4.14 -5.15
C CYS A 280 -13.07 5.68 -5.21
N GLY A 281 -13.58 6.23 -6.32
CA GLY A 281 -13.89 7.66 -6.48
C GLY A 281 -14.86 8.17 -5.42
N TYR A 282 -15.95 7.44 -5.18
CA TYR A 282 -16.93 7.73 -4.14
C TYR A 282 -16.32 7.74 -2.73
N VAL A 283 -15.44 6.79 -2.42
CA VAL A 283 -14.71 6.78 -1.14
C VAL A 283 -13.85 8.03 -1.01
N ARG A 284 -13.08 8.39 -2.05
CA ARG A 284 -12.23 9.60 -2.02
C ARG A 284 -13.06 10.86 -1.78
N SER A 285 -14.09 11.09 -2.59
CA SER A 285 -14.90 12.31 -2.52
C SER A 285 -15.58 12.45 -1.17
N THR A 286 -16.11 11.35 -0.62
CA THR A 286 -16.80 11.37 0.67
C THR A 286 -15.83 11.57 1.83
N VAL A 287 -14.65 10.95 1.78
CA VAL A 287 -13.60 11.18 2.78
C VAL A 287 -13.08 12.62 2.73
N ASP A 288 -12.92 13.19 1.54
CA ASP A 288 -12.50 14.59 1.38
C ASP A 288 -13.54 15.56 1.95
N TYR A 289 -14.83 15.31 1.67
CA TYR A 289 -15.94 16.06 2.26
C TYR A 289 -15.94 15.95 3.79
N LEU A 290 -15.92 14.73 4.34
CA LEU A 290 -15.87 14.49 5.78
C LEU A 290 -14.67 15.20 6.41
N SER A 291 -13.52 15.18 5.74
CA SER A 291 -12.29 15.78 6.26
C SER A 291 -12.35 17.29 6.41
N GLN A 292 -13.09 17.98 5.54
CA GLN A 292 -13.32 19.42 5.62
C GLN A 292 -14.28 19.81 6.74
N THR A 293 -15.16 18.88 7.15
CA THR A 293 -16.17 19.13 8.19
C THR A 293 -15.72 18.74 9.60
N VAL A 294 -14.59 18.05 9.74
CA VAL A 294 -14.06 17.63 11.05
C VAL A 294 -13.32 18.76 11.74
N THR A 295 -13.80 19.12 12.93
CA THR A 295 -13.16 20.05 13.85
C THR A 295 -12.78 19.34 15.14
N VAL A 296 -11.61 19.67 15.70
CA VAL A 296 -11.24 19.22 17.04
C VAL A 296 -12.09 19.98 18.06
N ASP A 297 -12.85 19.26 18.88
CA ASP A 297 -13.59 19.86 19.98
C ASP A 297 -12.63 20.32 21.09
N SER A 298 -12.47 21.64 21.20
CA SER A 298 -11.62 22.33 22.17
C SER A 298 -12.32 22.66 23.48
N THR A 299 -13.56 22.21 23.70
CA THR A 299 -14.25 22.38 25.00
C THR A 299 -13.51 21.63 26.11
N PRO A 300 -13.68 21.99 27.39
CA PRO A 300 -12.99 21.32 28.49
C PRO A 300 -13.23 19.80 28.50
N ASP A 301 -12.18 19.03 28.79
CA ASP A 301 -12.24 17.58 28.73
C ASP A 301 -13.14 17.00 29.84
N PRO A 302 -13.92 15.94 29.55
CA PRO A 302 -14.69 15.25 30.57
C PRO A 302 -13.74 14.73 31.66
N GLN A 303 -13.84 15.29 32.86
CA GLN A 303 -13.04 14.84 34.00
C GLN A 303 -13.68 13.57 34.57
N PRO A 304 -12.91 12.49 34.84
CA PRO A 304 -13.44 11.39 35.63
C PRO A 304 -13.85 11.91 37.02
N ASN A 305 -14.90 11.32 37.59
CA ASN A 305 -15.25 11.59 38.99
C ASN A 305 -14.03 11.25 39.86
N ARG A 306 -13.58 12.23 40.64
CA ARG A 306 -12.44 12.08 41.56
C ARG A 306 -12.84 11.38 42.84
#